data_AF-A0A5S3PGB8-F1
#
_entry.id   AF-A0A5S3PGB8-F1
#
_cell.length_a   1.000
_cell.length_b   1.000
_cell.length_c   1.000
_cell.angle_alpha   90.00
_cell.angle_beta   90.00
_cell.angle_gamma   90.00
#
_symmetry.space_group_name_H-M   'P 1'
#
loop_
_entity.id
_entity.type
_entity.pdbx_description
1 polymer ?
#
loop_
_entity_poly.entity_id
_entity_poly.type
_entity_poly.pdbx_seq_one_letter_code
_entity_poly.pdbx_strand_id
1 'polypeptide(L)'
;MQVILEYAITAIVCLITAIVIQRIYKKEKSNVANADEVKGILWFGLAIFVWGLGALFNLIAVSHLDWSPTNKILTYFGVLISLLNSLFILLSIPSIEYKGQRSIIIRLVERFSEREFISIYLGIMGMLTFVFFAASFTNSAISNSLIWLIDIPISIVVAIALLNALNKAFSNRNMRFMVLPCLALFMLILIAVTHRIIPEERIPDFISKDSWITLGTVTSISFKFLFILLFSILLYSWKFLSEKEKKQSRLDEVLIEKGKLEEENSKLKIANSSHLDTISRLTTDLETLTETTKINLSDRQKEVLGNLGILGNEKSYTEIAEAMHISVDGFQTHIHQIKKALHISGSAGKNQLIQYALENDMLRYATLKAN
;
A
#
# COMPACT_ATOMS: atom_id res chain seq x y z
N MET A 1 -44.30 28.31 -10.53
CA MET A 1 -44.24 27.16 -9.59
C MET A 1 -43.16 26.14 -9.97
N GLN A 2 -43.14 25.62 -11.21
CA GLN A 2 -42.13 24.61 -11.64
C GLN A 2 -40.67 25.10 -11.55
N VAL A 3 -40.39 26.35 -11.93
CA VAL A 3 -39.05 26.94 -11.85
C VAL A 3 -38.55 27.06 -10.40
N ILE A 4 -39.45 27.40 -9.47
CA ILE A 4 -39.12 27.48 -8.03
C ILE A 4 -38.79 26.07 -7.49
N LEU A 5 -39.55 25.06 -7.92
CA LEU A 5 -39.28 23.66 -7.56
C LEU A 5 -37.92 23.20 -8.07
N GLU A 6 -37.54 23.56 -9.29
CA GLU A 6 -36.20 23.27 -9.84
C GLU A 6 -35.09 23.86 -8.98
N TYR A 7 -35.20 25.14 -8.61
CA TYR A 7 -34.22 25.80 -7.76
C TYR A 7 -34.16 25.20 -6.36
N ALA A 8 -35.31 24.86 -5.76
CA ALA A 8 -35.37 24.24 -4.45
C ALA A 8 -34.68 22.86 -4.43
N ILE A 9 -35.05 21.98 -5.37
CA ILE A 9 -34.47 20.64 -5.47
C ILE A 9 -32.96 20.73 -5.73
N THR A 10 -32.54 21.59 -6.67
CA THR A 10 -31.13 21.75 -7.02
C THR A 10 -30.33 22.30 -5.83
N ALA A 11 -30.84 23.32 -5.13
CA ALA A 11 -30.17 23.90 -3.97
C ALA A 11 -29.97 22.86 -2.86
N ILE A 12 -31.03 22.14 -2.47
CA ILE A 12 -30.98 21.14 -1.40
C ILE A 12 -29.97 20.04 -1.75
N VAL A 13 -30.11 19.43 -2.93
CA VAL A 13 -29.32 18.27 -3.31
C VAL A 13 -27.86 18.63 -3.51
N CYS A 14 -27.57 19.73 -4.21
CA CYS A 14 -26.20 20.17 -4.43
C CYS A 14 -25.52 20.61 -3.12
N LEU A 15 -26.19 21.39 -2.25
CA LEU A 15 -25.56 21.84 -1.01
C LEU A 15 -25.28 20.69 -0.03
N ILE A 16 -26.23 19.76 0.15
CA ILE A 16 -26.02 18.58 0.99
C ILE A 16 -24.88 17.73 0.43
N THR A 17 -24.89 17.47 -0.88
CA THR A 17 -23.85 16.66 -1.53
C THR A 17 -22.48 17.33 -1.43
N ALA A 18 -22.40 18.65 -1.60
CA ALA A 18 -21.16 19.40 -1.45
C ALA A 18 -20.57 19.27 -0.03
N ILE A 19 -21.42 19.30 1.01
CA ILE A 19 -20.98 19.08 2.40
C ILE A 19 -20.45 17.66 2.59
N VAL A 20 -21.13 16.65 2.03
CA VAL A 20 -20.69 15.24 2.10
C VAL A 20 -19.32 15.08 1.42
N ILE A 21 -19.15 15.62 0.21
CA ILE A 21 -17.88 15.56 -0.53
C ILE A 21 -16.78 16.31 0.21
N GLN A 22 -17.10 17.46 0.83
CA GLN A 22 -16.12 18.20 1.63
C GLN A 22 -15.65 17.43 2.85
N ARG A 23 -16.54 16.64 3.49
CA ARG A 23 -16.15 15.73 4.57
C ARG A 23 -15.25 14.60 4.06
N ILE A 24 -15.56 14.03 2.89
CA ILE A 24 -14.72 13.01 2.25
C ILE A 24 -13.33 13.60 1.95
N TYR A 25 -13.26 14.79 1.36
CA TYR A 25 -12.00 15.50 1.09
C TYR A 25 -11.16 15.67 2.36
N LYS A 26 -11.75 16.18 3.46
CA LYS A 26 -11.01 16.36 4.72
C LYS A 26 -10.48 15.03 5.28
N LYS A 27 -11.26 13.96 5.17
CA LYS A 27 -10.87 12.62 5.65
C LYS A 27 -9.75 12.01 4.79
N GLU A 28 -9.80 12.17 3.47
CA GLU A 28 -8.77 11.60 2.59
C GLU A 28 -7.48 12.43 2.61
N LYS A 29 -7.57 13.74 2.81
CA LYS A 29 -6.40 14.62 3.01
C LYS A 29 -5.53 14.20 4.19
N SER A 30 -6.11 13.63 5.25
CA SER A 30 -5.32 13.15 6.40
C SER A 30 -4.69 11.77 6.19
N ASN A 31 -5.12 11.00 5.18
CA ASN A 31 -4.75 9.60 4.99
C ASN A 31 -3.80 9.34 3.81
N VAL A 32 -3.62 10.31 2.91
CA VAL A 32 -2.94 10.13 1.62
C VAL A 32 -1.73 11.06 1.54
N ALA A 33 -0.57 10.50 1.15
CA ALA A 33 0.68 11.25 0.96
C ALA A 33 0.72 12.05 -0.37
N ASN A 34 -0.06 11.63 -1.39
CA ASN A 34 -0.16 12.30 -2.68
C ASN A 34 -1.22 13.41 -2.67
N ALA A 35 -0.78 14.66 -2.79
CA ALA A 35 -1.66 15.83 -2.72
C ALA A 35 -2.56 16.01 -3.96
N ASP A 36 -2.18 15.50 -5.13
CA ASP A 36 -2.82 15.87 -6.41
C ASP A 36 -4.10 15.07 -6.73
N GLU A 37 -4.21 13.82 -6.28
CA GLU A 37 -5.45 13.03 -6.41
C GLU A 37 -6.57 13.60 -5.51
N VAL A 38 -6.19 14.09 -4.32
CA VAL A 38 -7.12 14.66 -3.34
C VAL A 38 -7.66 16.02 -3.79
N LYS A 39 -6.90 16.79 -4.59
CA LYS A 39 -7.35 18.07 -5.15
C LYS A 39 -8.54 17.93 -6.10
N GLY A 40 -8.65 16.84 -6.85
CA GLY A 40 -9.80 16.61 -7.72
C GLY A 40 -11.12 16.51 -6.96
N ILE A 41 -11.09 15.90 -5.77
CA ILE A 41 -12.25 15.81 -4.87
C ILE A 41 -12.68 17.21 -4.41
N LEU A 42 -11.71 18.09 -4.12
CA LEU A 42 -11.96 19.48 -3.76
C LEU A 42 -12.64 20.25 -4.90
N TRP A 43 -12.05 20.21 -6.10
CA TRP A 43 -12.56 20.93 -7.26
C TRP A 43 -13.95 20.45 -7.65
N PHE A 44 -14.20 19.13 -7.60
CA PHE A 44 -15.54 18.60 -7.82
C PHE A 44 -16.55 19.04 -6.74
N GLY A 45 -16.15 19.03 -5.47
CA GLY A 45 -16.97 19.55 -4.38
C GLY A 45 -17.35 21.02 -4.58
N LEU A 46 -16.40 21.84 -5.06
CA LEU A 46 -16.63 23.24 -5.41
C LEU A 46 -17.56 23.40 -6.62
N ALA A 47 -17.44 22.53 -7.64
CA ALA A 47 -18.34 22.54 -8.79
C ALA A 47 -19.81 22.35 -8.38
N ILE A 48 -20.08 21.38 -7.51
CA ILE A 48 -21.43 21.12 -6.98
C ILE A 48 -21.86 22.26 -6.06
N PHE A 49 -20.97 22.75 -5.20
CA PHE A 49 -21.28 23.83 -4.27
C PHE A 49 -21.75 25.09 -5.01
N VAL A 50 -21.08 25.47 -6.09
CA VAL A 50 -21.46 26.64 -6.89
C VAL A 50 -22.81 26.47 -7.57
N TRP A 51 -23.16 25.28 -8.07
CA TRP A 51 -24.53 25.02 -8.54
C TRP A 51 -25.56 25.15 -7.43
N GLY A 52 -25.28 24.62 -6.23
CA GLY A 52 -26.19 24.71 -5.09
C GLY A 52 -26.39 26.15 -4.62
N LEU A 53 -25.31 26.93 -4.53
CA LEU A 53 -25.35 28.33 -4.14
C LEU A 53 -26.06 29.20 -5.19
N GLY A 54 -25.82 28.93 -6.48
CA GLY A 54 -26.52 29.61 -7.57
C GLY A 54 -28.03 29.35 -7.56
N ALA A 55 -28.43 28.10 -7.34
CA ALA A 55 -29.84 27.73 -7.22
C ALA A 55 -30.49 28.35 -5.97
N LEU A 56 -29.78 28.41 -4.84
CA LEU A 56 -30.25 29.05 -3.62
C LEU A 56 -30.48 30.56 -3.83
N PHE A 57 -29.53 31.23 -4.49
CA PHE A 57 -29.67 32.66 -4.82
C PHE A 57 -30.87 32.89 -5.73
N ASN A 58 -31.03 32.08 -6.79
CA ASN A 58 -32.18 32.18 -7.68
C ASN A 58 -33.50 31.92 -6.97
N LEU A 59 -33.53 30.96 -6.04
CA LEU A 59 -34.70 30.71 -5.20
C LEU A 59 -35.06 31.95 -4.37
N ILE A 60 -34.10 32.52 -3.63
CA ILE A 60 -34.33 33.72 -2.80
C ILE A 60 -34.78 34.90 -3.67
N ALA A 61 -34.13 35.13 -4.81
CA ALA A 61 -34.46 36.22 -5.71
C ALA A 61 -35.89 36.10 -6.27
N VAL A 62 -36.31 34.90 -6.67
CA VAL A 62 -37.65 34.68 -7.25
C VAL A 62 -38.73 34.57 -6.17
N SER A 63 -38.44 34.01 -4.99
CA SER A 63 -39.45 33.74 -3.95
C SER A 63 -39.58 34.83 -2.89
N HIS A 64 -38.51 35.59 -2.63
CA HIS A 64 -38.48 36.58 -1.54
C HIS A 64 -38.37 38.03 -2.05
N LEU A 65 -37.73 38.23 -3.20
CA LEU A 65 -37.60 39.55 -3.83
C LEU A 65 -38.59 39.76 -5.00
N ASP A 66 -39.45 38.77 -5.29
CA ASP A 66 -40.41 38.77 -6.41
C ASP A 66 -39.80 39.12 -7.77
N TRP A 67 -38.52 38.76 -7.99
CA TRP A 67 -37.90 38.99 -9.29
C TRP A 67 -38.48 38.05 -10.34
N SER A 68 -38.74 38.59 -11.54
CA SER A 68 -39.09 37.75 -12.69
C SER A 68 -37.97 36.73 -12.96
N PRO A 69 -38.28 35.44 -13.22
CA PRO A 69 -37.30 34.43 -13.61
C PRO A 69 -36.49 34.80 -14.85
N THR A 70 -37.02 35.71 -15.68
CA THR A 70 -36.39 36.21 -16.90
C THR A 70 -35.61 37.51 -16.69
N ASN A 71 -35.40 37.95 -15.44
CA ASN A 71 -34.62 39.15 -15.17
C ASN A 71 -33.19 38.99 -15.73
N LYS A 72 -32.71 39.99 -16.48
CA LYS A 72 -31.37 40.00 -17.08
C LYS A 72 -30.28 39.80 -16.03
N ILE A 73 -30.42 40.40 -14.84
CA ILE A 73 -29.46 40.25 -13.73
C ILE A 73 -29.37 38.79 -13.28
N LEU A 74 -30.53 38.13 -13.14
CA LEU A 74 -30.61 36.71 -12.78
C LEU A 74 -29.98 35.82 -13.86
N THR A 75 -30.18 36.18 -15.13
CA THR A 75 -29.59 35.48 -16.27
C THR A 75 -28.07 35.62 -16.30
N TYR A 76 -27.52 36.83 -16.09
CA TYR A 76 -26.08 37.05 -16.00
C TYR A 76 -25.44 36.31 -14.83
N PHE A 77 -26.10 36.31 -13.67
CA PHE A 77 -25.66 35.54 -12.51
C PHE A 77 -25.70 34.04 -12.79
N GLY A 78 -26.75 33.54 -13.45
CA GLY A 78 -26.85 32.15 -13.90
C GLY A 78 -25.73 31.73 -14.84
N VAL A 79 -25.37 32.58 -15.80
CA VAL A 79 -24.23 32.36 -16.70
C VAL A 79 -22.92 32.33 -15.91
N LEU A 80 -22.68 33.28 -15.00
CA LEU A 80 -21.49 33.27 -14.13
C LEU A 80 -21.35 31.97 -13.33
N ILE A 81 -22.44 31.51 -12.71
CA ILE A 81 -22.48 30.24 -11.95
C ILE A 81 -22.16 29.05 -12.86
N SER A 82 -22.72 29.01 -14.07
CA SER A 82 -22.48 27.92 -15.03
C SER A 82 -21.02 27.87 -15.49
N LEU A 83 -20.41 29.04 -15.73
CA LEU A 83 -19.02 29.17 -16.16
C LEU A 83 -18.03 28.82 -15.04
N LEU A 84 -18.32 29.21 -13.79
CA LEU A 84 -17.55 28.80 -12.62
C LEU A 84 -17.65 27.28 -12.40
N ASN A 85 -18.83 26.71 -12.57
CA ASN A 85 -19.00 25.26 -12.51
C ASN A 85 -18.16 24.55 -13.58
N SER A 86 -18.22 25.01 -14.83
CA SER A 86 -17.40 24.48 -15.93
C SER A 86 -15.89 24.51 -15.63
N LEU A 87 -15.40 25.60 -15.03
CA LEU A 87 -14.01 25.72 -14.57
C LEU A 87 -13.66 24.66 -13.53
N PHE A 88 -14.47 24.51 -12.48
CA PHE A 88 -14.22 23.55 -11.42
C PHE A 88 -14.31 22.10 -11.91
N ILE A 89 -15.20 21.81 -12.86
CA ILE A 89 -15.24 20.51 -13.52
C ILE A 89 -13.92 20.28 -14.27
N LEU A 90 -13.46 21.22 -15.09
CA LEU A 90 -12.19 21.07 -15.83
C LEU A 90 -11.00 20.82 -14.91
N LEU A 91 -10.92 21.52 -13.78
CA LEU A 91 -9.87 21.32 -12.77
C LEU A 91 -9.98 19.99 -12.03
N SER A 92 -11.16 19.39 -11.97
CA SER A 92 -11.37 18.07 -11.35
C SER A 92 -10.97 16.89 -12.26
N ILE A 93 -10.99 17.07 -13.58
CA ILE A 93 -10.77 15.98 -14.54
C ILE A 93 -9.34 15.38 -14.47
N PRO A 94 -8.25 16.16 -14.34
CA PRO A 94 -6.89 15.60 -14.25
C PRO A 94 -6.69 14.59 -13.11
N SER A 95 -7.43 14.74 -12.01
CA SER A 95 -7.39 13.81 -10.88
C SER A 95 -8.12 12.49 -11.15
N ILE A 96 -8.80 12.34 -12.29
CA ILE A 96 -9.41 11.08 -12.70
C ILE A 96 -8.34 10.20 -13.35
N GLU A 97 -7.83 9.22 -12.59
CA GLU A 97 -6.82 8.30 -13.11
C GLU A 97 -7.39 7.25 -14.07
N TYR A 98 -6.76 7.14 -15.24
CA TYR A 98 -6.98 6.06 -16.19
C TYR A 98 -5.74 5.80 -17.05
N LYS A 99 -5.55 4.55 -17.49
CA LYS A 99 -4.46 4.15 -18.39
C LYS A 99 -4.76 4.60 -19.84
N GLY A 100 -3.76 5.17 -20.52
CA GLY A 100 -3.83 5.53 -21.94
C GLY A 100 -3.64 7.02 -22.25
N GLN A 101 -3.82 7.41 -23.52
CA GLN A 101 -3.65 8.80 -23.96
C GLN A 101 -4.72 9.71 -23.37
N ARG A 102 -4.28 10.74 -22.64
CA ARG A 102 -5.14 11.79 -22.09
C ARG A 102 -5.72 12.67 -23.20
N SER A 103 -6.97 13.11 -23.05
CA SER A 103 -7.61 13.98 -24.04
C SER A 103 -6.83 15.30 -24.18
N ILE A 104 -6.96 15.99 -25.32
CA ILE A 104 -6.23 17.25 -25.58
C ILE A 104 -6.53 18.28 -24.49
N ILE A 105 -7.79 18.36 -24.04
CA ILE A 105 -8.24 19.28 -23.00
C ILE A 105 -7.56 18.96 -21.67
N ILE A 106 -7.48 17.67 -21.30
CA ILE A 106 -6.82 17.24 -20.07
C ILE A 106 -5.32 17.54 -20.11
N ARG A 107 -4.67 17.28 -21.24
CA ARG A 107 -3.26 17.64 -21.46
C ARG A 107 -3.02 19.15 -21.38
N LEU A 108 -3.99 19.96 -21.82
CA LEU A 108 -3.90 21.42 -21.74
C LEU A 108 -4.03 21.89 -20.30
N VAL A 109 -4.98 21.35 -19.53
CA VAL A 109 -5.13 21.66 -18.09
C VAL A 109 -3.89 21.22 -17.31
N GLU A 110 -3.31 20.06 -17.61
CA GLU A 110 -2.10 19.55 -16.95
C GLU A 110 -0.81 20.28 -17.32
N ARG A 111 -0.79 20.92 -18.50
CA ARG A 111 0.38 21.69 -18.96
C ARG A 111 0.52 23.02 -18.22
N PHE A 112 -0.57 23.57 -17.70
CA PHE A 112 -0.57 24.79 -16.91
C PHE A 112 -0.67 24.46 -15.43
N SER A 113 -0.07 25.28 -14.57
CA SER A 113 -0.39 25.19 -13.14
C SER A 113 -1.85 25.59 -12.91
N GLU A 114 -2.46 25.10 -11.83
CA GLU A 114 -3.86 25.42 -11.48
C GLU A 114 -4.12 26.94 -11.48
N ARG A 115 -3.15 27.72 -10.97
CA ARG A 115 -3.25 29.19 -10.91
C ARG A 115 -3.19 29.83 -12.29
N GLU A 116 -2.30 29.36 -13.16
CA GLU A 116 -2.17 29.88 -14.53
C GLU A 116 -3.43 29.55 -15.34
N PHE A 117 -3.94 28.31 -15.23
CA PHE A 117 -5.15 27.90 -15.92
C PHE A 117 -6.37 28.73 -15.47
N ILE A 118 -6.53 28.95 -14.16
CA ILE A 118 -7.59 29.82 -13.62
C ILE A 118 -7.45 31.24 -14.15
N SER A 119 -6.23 31.80 -14.18
CA SER A 119 -5.99 33.16 -14.68
C SER A 119 -6.33 33.28 -16.17
N ILE A 120 -5.91 32.32 -17.00
CA ILE A 120 -6.21 32.29 -18.44
C ILE A 120 -7.72 32.15 -18.65
N TYR A 121 -8.37 31.21 -17.95
CA TYR A 121 -9.81 30.99 -18.07
C TYR A 121 -10.58 32.24 -17.66
N LEU A 122 -10.29 32.83 -16.50
CA LEU A 122 -10.93 34.07 -16.05
C LEU A 122 -10.66 35.24 -17.00
N GLY A 123 -9.47 35.33 -17.61
CA GLY A 123 -9.16 36.32 -18.63
C GLY A 123 -10.04 36.20 -19.87
N ILE A 124 -10.18 34.98 -20.41
CA ILE A 124 -11.07 34.69 -21.55
C ILE A 124 -12.53 34.99 -21.17
N MET A 125 -12.97 34.58 -19.98
CA MET A 125 -14.33 34.83 -19.50
C MET A 125 -14.60 36.31 -19.28
N GLY A 126 -13.63 37.06 -18.76
CA GLY A 126 -13.73 38.50 -18.59
C GLY A 126 -13.89 39.21 -19.94
N MET A 127 -13.09 38.81 -20.94
CA MET A 127 -13.19 39.34 -22.30
C MET A 127 -14.57 39.04 -22.93
N LEU A 128 -15.03 37.78 -22.86
CA LEU A 128 -16.34 37.39 -23.40
C LEU A 128 -17.48 38.12 -22.68
N THR A 129 -17.43 38.18 -21.35
CA THR A 129 -18.44 38.89 -20.55
C THR A 129 -18.47 40.37 -20.91
N PHE A 130 -17.30 41.01 -21.09
CA PHE A 130 -17.21 42.41 -21.50
C PHE A 130 -17.84 42.65 -22.87
N VAL A 131 -17.54 41.81 -23.86
CA VAL A 131 -18.13 41.92 -25.21
C VAL A 131 -19.65 41.82 -25.17
N PHE A 132 -20.19 40.85 -24.45
CA PHE A 132 -21.64 40.67 -24.33
C PHE A 132 -22.31 41.74 -23.48
N PHE A 133 -21.64 42.22 -22.43
CA PHE A 133 -22.14 43.34 -21.62
C PHE A 133 -22.20 44.63 -22.44
N ALA A 134 -21.15 44.94 -23.21
CA ALA A 134 -21.11 46.09 -24.11
C ALA A 134 -22.17 46.01 -25.22
N ALA A 135 -22.35 44.82 -25.80
CA ALA A 135 -23.42 44.55 -26.78
C ALA A 135 -24.82 44.71 -26.14
N SER A 136 -25.01 44.24 -24.91
CA SER A 136 -26.27 44.35 -24.17
C SER A 136 -26.61 45.77 -23.71
N PHE A 137 -25.60 46.62 -23.47
CA PHE A 137 -25.80 48.03 -23.12
C PHE A 137 -26.22 48.87 -24.33
N THR A 138 -25.73 48.50 -25.52
CA THR A 138 -26.04 49.20 -26.78
C THR A 138 -27.36 48.78 -27.40
N ASN A 139 -27.85 47.56 -27.10
CA ASN A 139 -29.12 47.05 -27.63
C ASN A 139 -30.02 46.48 -26.51
N SER A 140 -31.05 47.23 -26.12
CA SER A 140 -32.02 46.81 -25.10
C SER A 140 -32.86 45.58 -25.51
N ALA A 141 -32.99 45.33 -26.82
CA ALA A 141 -33.73 44.22 -27.42
C ALA A 141 -33.00 42.86 -27.42
N ILE A 142 -31.80 42.76 -26.84
CA ILE A 142 -31.10 41.47 -26.77
C ILE A 142 -31.87 40.48 -25.88
N SER A 143 -32.24 39.34 -26.46
CA SER A 143 -32.93 38.24 -25.79
C SER A 143 -32.01 37.55 -24.77
N ASN A 144 -32.60 37.04 -23.68
CA ASN A 144 -31.85 36.27 -22.68
C ASN A 144 -31.18 35.02 -23.27
N SER A 145 -31.72 34.45 -24.36
CA SER A 145 -31.10 33.33 -25.08
C SER A 145 -29.74 33.69 -25.67
N LEU A 146 -29.52 34.94 -26.06
CA LEU A 146 -28.24 35.42 -26.59
C LEU A 146 -27.18 35.53 -25.48
N ILE A 147 -27.59 35.81 -24.24
CA ILE A 147 -26.69 35.85 -23.07
C ILE A 147 -26.17 34.43 -22.74
N TRP A 148 -27.01 33.40 -22.92
CA TRP A 148 -26.62 32.00 -22.75
C TRP A 148 -25.63 31.49 -23.81
N LEU A 149 -25.50 32.18 -24.95
CA LEU A 149 -24.57 31.81 -26.02
C LEU A 149 -23.11 31.76 -25.57
N ILE A 150 -22.75 32.51 -24.52
CA ILE A 150 -21.41 32.50 -23.92
C ILE A 150 -21.09 31.13 -23.30
N ASP A 151 -22.06 30.54 -22.60
CA ASP A 151 -21.89 29.34 -21.80
C ASP A 151 -21.99 28.05 -22.63
N ILE A 152 -22.79 28.08 -23.70
CA ILE A 152 -23.11 26.90 -24.52
C ILE A 152 -21.87 26.20 -25.08
N PRO A 153 -20.94 26.87 -25.80
CA PRO A 153 -19.76 26.21 -26.36
C PRO A 153 -18.86 25.63 -25.27
N ILE A 154 -18.69 26.35 -24.16
CA ILE A 154 -17.88 25.93 -23.03
C ILE A 154 -18.48 24.67 -22.40
N SER A 155 -19.78 24.70 -22.10
CA SER A 155 -20.52 23.56 -21.55
C SER A 155 -20.41 22.30 -22.43
N ILE A 156 -20.48 22.43 -23.76
CA ILE A 156 -20.32 21.31 -24.70
C ILE A 156 -18.88 20.76 -24.66
N VAL A 157 -17.88 21.64 -24.69
CA VAL A 157 -16.46 21.23 -24.62
C VAL A 157 -16.17 20.49 -23.31
N VAL A 158 -16.69 21.01 -22.18
CA VAL A 158 -16.58 20.38 -20.87
C VAL A 158 -17.31 19.03 -20.85
N ALA A 159 -18.51 18.94 -21.42
CA ALA A 159 -19.26 17.69 -21.50
C ALA A 159 -18.52 16.60 -22.30
N ILE A 160 -17.88 16.97 -23.42
CA ILE A 160 -17.06 16.05 -24.23
C ILE A 160 -15.80 15.63 -23.45
N ALA A 161 -15.15 16.56 -22.76
CA ALA A 161 -13.98 16.26 -21.93
C ALA A 161 -14.35 15.27 -20.81
N LEU A 162 -15.49 15.51 -20.15
CA LEU A 162 -16.02 14.68 -19.08
C LEU A 162 -16.43 13.30 -19.60
N LEU A 163 -17.16 13.21 -20.72
CA LEU A 163 -17.56 11.94 -21.33
C LEU A 163 -16.33 11.07 -21.63
N ASN A 164 -15.31 11.66 -22.23
CA ASN A 164 -14.06 10.95 -22.54
C ASN A 164 -13.33 10.49 -21.27
N ALA A 165 -13.24 11.34 -20.24
CA ALA A 165 -12.58 11.02 -18.99
C ALA A 165 -13.31 9.91 -18.23
N LEU A 166 -14.63 10.05 -18.04
CA LEU A 166 -15.46 9.08 -17.33
C LEU A 166 -15.47 7.73 -18.05
N ASN A 167 -15.67 7.72 -19.38
CA ASN A 167 -15.73 6.48 -20.14
C ASN A 167 -14.40 5.72 -20.07
N LYS A 168 -13.26 6.42 -20.23
CA LYS A 168 -11.93 5.79 -20.07
C LYS A 168 -11.68 5.32 -18.64
N ALA A 169 -12.07 6.10 -17.64
CA ALA A 169 -11.93 5.72 -16.23
C ALA A 169 -12.74 4.46 -15.90
N PHE A 170 -14.00 4.38 -16.29
CA PHE A 170 -14.82 3.21 -16.04
C PHE A 170 -14.38 1.99 -16.85
N SER A 171 -13.95 2.18 -18.11
CA SER A 171 -13.40 1.11 -18.94
C SER A 171 -12.13 0.51 -18.33
N ASN A 172 -11.21 1.35 -17.85
CA ASN A 172 -9.97 0.90 -17.18
C ASN A 172 -10.27 0.10 -15.91
N ARG A 173 -11.42 0.34 -15.28
CA ARG A 173 -11.87 -0.32 -14.04
C ARG A 173 -12.79 -1.52 -14.28
N ASN A 174 -12.89 -2.00 -15.52
CA ASN A 174 -13.79 -3.09 -15.96
C ASN A 174 -15.28 -2.84 -15.68
N MET A 175 -15.71 -1.58 -15.51
CA MET A 175 -17.10 -1.21 -15.27
C MET A 175 -17.83 -0.90 -16.58
N ARG A 176 -17.93 -1.90 -17.48
CA ARG A 176 -18.52 -1.72 -18.83
C ARG A 176 -19.97 -1.20 -18.82
N PHE A 177 -20.73 -1.48 -17.76
CA PHE A 177 -22.10 -0.98 -17.59
C PHE A 177 -22.19 0.54 -17.41
N MET A 178 -21.11 1.20 -16.99
CA MET A 178 -21.11 2.64 -16.72
C MET A 178 -21.03 3.50 -18.00
N VAL A 179 -20.77 2.89 -19.16
CA VAL A 179 -20.77 3.58 -20.45
C VAL A 179 -22.15 4.17 -20.76
N LEU A 180 -23.22 3.43 -20.47
CA LEU A 180 -24.60 3.85 -20.74
C LEU A 180 -25.00 5.07 -19.90
N PRO A 181 -24.82 5.10 -18.56
CA PRO A 181 -24.99 6.31 -17.75
C PRO A 181 -24.15 7.50 -18.23
N CYS A 182 -22.91 7.29 -18.69
CA CYS A 182 -22.07 8.38 -19.22
C CYS A 182 -22.63 8.97 -20.53
N LEU A 183 -23.11 8.12 -21.44
CA LEU A 183 -23.78 8.54 -22.66
C LEU A 183 -25.10 9.25 -22.36
N ALA A 184 -25.89 8.73 -21.42
CA ALA A 184 -27.13 9.36 -20.98
C ALA A 184 -26.87 10.75 -20.40
N LEU A 185 -25.81 10.91 -19.58
CA LEU A 185 -25.40 12.22 -19.07
C LEU A 185 -25.10 13.20 -20.21
N PHE A 186 -24.32 12.76 -21.20
CA PHE A 186 -23.98 13.60 -22.35
C PHE A 186 -25.23 14.01 -23.14
N MET A 187 -26.14 13.08 -23.41
CA MET A 187 -27.40 13.37 -24.10
C MET A 187 -28.28 14.33 -23.32
N LEU A 188 -28.38 14.18 -21.99
CA LEU A 188 -29.13 15.10 -21.14
C LEU A 188 -28.52 16.51 -21.15
N ILE A 189 -27.20 16.64 -21.18
CA ILE A 189 -26.54 17.95 -21.33
C ILE A 189 -26.88 18.57 -22.68
N LEU A 190 -26.82 17.81 -23.78
CA LEU A 190 -27.19 18.31 -25.11
C LEU A 190 -28.65 18.78 -25.16
N ILE A 191 -29.58 18.02 -24.57
CA ILE A 191 -31.00 18.40 -24.50
C ILE A 191 -31.17 19.67 -23.66
N ALA A 192 -30.50 19.76 -22.50
CA ALA A 192 -30.56 20.95 -21.64
C ALA A 192 -29.98 22.20 -22.32
N VAL A 193 -28.90 22.04 -23.08
CA VAL A 193 -28.31 23.12 -23.88
C VAL A 193 -29.24 23.54 -25.02
N THR A 194 -29.85 22.58 -25.71
CA THR A 194 -30.82 22.84 -26.79
C THR A 194 -32.05 23.58 -26.24
N HIS A 195 -32.51 23.21 -25.05
CA HIS A 195 -33.62 23.87 -24.37
C HIS A 195 -33.36 25.38 -24.14
N ARG A 196 -32.10 25.77 -23.88
CA ARG A 196 -31.69 27.17 -23.70
C ARG A 196 -31.53 27.96 -25.00
N ILE A 197 -31.31 27.29 -26.13
CA ILE A 197 -31.08 27.93 -27.44
C ILE A 197 -32.40 28.39 -28.06
N ILE A 198 -33.46 27.58 -27.93
CA ILE A 198 -34.72 27.81 -28.64
C ILE A 198 -35.47 29.00 -28.00
N PRO A 199 -35.76 30.07 -28.77
CA PRO A 199 -36.53 31.21 -28.26
C PRO A 199 -37.95 30.79 -27.91
N GLU A 200 -38.49 31.28 -26.78
CA GLU A 200 -39.84 30.94 -26.32
C GLU A 200 -40.94 31.21 -27.35
N GLU A 201 -40.72 32.17 -28.24
CA GLU A 201 -41.65 32.62 -29.27
C GLU A 201 -41.86 31.59 -30.41
N ARG A 202 -40.89 30.68 -30.65
CA ARG A 202 -40.95 29.66 -31.72
C ARG A 202 -41.42 28.29 -31.24
N ILE A 203 -41.68 28.16 -29.94
CA ILE A 203 -42.07 26.91 -29.29
C ILE A 203 -43.51 26.49 -29.57
N PRO A 204 -44.51 27.42 -29.60
CA PRO A 204 -45.91 27.06 -29.77
C PRO A 204 -46.20 26.29 -31.07
N ASP A 205 -45.35 26.43 -32.08
CA ASP A 205 -45.49 25.78 -33.39
C ASP A 205 -45.21 24.26 -33.34
N PHE A 206 -44.52 23.76 -32.31
CA PHE A 206 -44.08 22.36 -32.24
C PHE A 206 -44.56 21.63 -30.99
N ILE A 207 -44.62 22.31 -29.83
CA ILE A 207 -44.96 21.72 -28.53
C ILE A 207 -45.68 22.78 -27.66
N SER A 208 -46.61 22.34 -26.81
CA SER A 208 -47.20 23.22 -25.80
C SER A 208 -46.15 23.83 -24.86
N LYS A 209 -46.29 25.12 -24.53
CA LYS A 209 -45.34 25.86 -23.68
C LYS A 209 -45.07 25.16 -22.34
N ASP A 210 -46.10 24.62 -21.69
CA ASP A 210 -45.96 23.92 -20.41
C ASP A 210 -45.17 22.61 -20.53
N SER A 211 -45.35 21.86 -21.62
CA SER A 211 -44.57 20.63 -21.86
C SER A 211 -43.11 20.95 -22.12
N TRP A 212 -42.81 22.06 -22.82
CA TRP A 212 -41.44 22.51 -23.04
C TRP A 212 -40.74 22.91 -21.75
N ILE A 213 -41.43 23.68 -20.88
CA ILE A 213 -40.89 24.08 -19.58
C ILE A 213 -40.64 22.83 -18.71
N THR A 214 -41.60 21.90 -18.68
CA THR A 214 -41.48 20.65 -17.92
C THR A 214 -40.31 19.81 -18.41
N LEU A 215 -40.14 19.64 -19.74
CA LEU A 215 -39.02 18.92 -20.33
C LEU A 215 -37.68 19.55 -19.94
N GLY A 216 -37.58 20.87 -19.98
CA GLY A 216 -36.39 21.61 -19.55
C GLY A 216 -36.05 21.38 -18.10
N THR A 217 -37.01 21.54 -17.20
CA THR A 217 -36.83 21.33 -15.76
C THR A 217 -36.46 19.89 -15.43
N VAL A 218 -37.16 18.90 -15.99
CA VAL A 218 -36.85 17.48 -15.78
C VAL A 218 -35.45 17.13 -16.28
N THR A 219 -35.08 17.60 -17.47
CA THR A 219 -33.74 17.35 -18.04
C THR A 219 -32.67 18.03 -17.19
N SER A 220 -32.89 19.29 -16.80
CA SER A 220 -31.98 20.11 -15.99
C SER A 220 -31.70 19.48 -14.62
N ILE A 221 -32.71 18.90 -13.99
CA ILE A 221 -32.57 18.16 -12.73
C ILE A 221 -31.85 16.83 -12.98
N SER A 222 -32.33 16.05 -13.96
CA SER A 222 -31.85 14.69 -14.22
C SER A 222 -30.35 14.65 -14.52
N PHE A 223 -29.83 15.57 -15.34
CA PHE A 223 -28.40 15.57 -15.64
C PHE A 223 -27.54 15.88 -14.41
N LYS A 224 -27.97 16.82 -13.55
CA LYS A 224 -27.21 17.17 -12.32
C LYS A 224 -27.16 16.00 -11.36
N PHE A 225 -28.29 15.31 -11.18
CA PHE A 225 -28.35 14.09 -10.36
C PHE A 225 -27.49 12.97 -10.92
N LEU A 226 -27.58 12.71 -12.22
CA LEU A 226 -26.79 11.67 -12.87
C LEU A 226 -25.30 11.99 -12.82
N PHE A 227 -24.92 13.26 -12.96
CA PHE A 227 -23.55 13.73 -12.80
C PHE A 227 -23.02 13.48 -11.38
N ILE A 228 -23.78 13.86 -10.35
CA ILE A 228 -23.45 13.62 -8.94
C ILE A 228 -23.29 12.11 -8.67
N LEU A 229 -24.21 11.30 -9.18
CA LEU A 229 -24.21 9.85 -9.00
C LEU A 229 -22.97 9.22 -9.65
N LEU A 230 -22.71 9.54 -10.92
CA LEU A 230 -21.57 9.03 -11.67
C LEU A 230 -20.25 9.33 -10.97
N PHE A 231 -20.09 10.57 -10.51
CA PHE A 231 -18.87 10.95 -9.80
C PHE A 231 -18.77 10.31 -8.41
N SER A 232 -19.88 10.18 -7.68
CA SER A 232 -19.89 9.46 -6.40
C SER A 232 -19.45 8.01 -6.57
N ILE A 233 -19.93 7.34 -7.63
CA ILE A 233 -19.48 5.99 -8.00
C ILE A 233 -17.99 6.00 -8.36
N LEU A 234 -17.52 7.00 -9.10
CA LEU A 234 -16.12 7.12 -9.47
C LEU A 234 -15.20 7.29 -8.25
N LEU A 235 -15.60 8.10 -7.27
CA LEU A 235 -14.89 8.27 -5.99
C LEU A 235 -14.86 6.97 -5.19
N TYR A 236 -16.01 6.31 -5.05
CA TYR A 236 -16.10 5.05 -4.31
C TYR A 236 -15.26 3.95 -4.98
N SER A 237 -15.35 3.86 -6.31
CA SER A 237 -14.58 2.94 -7.12
C SER A 237 -13.07 3.18 -7.01
N TRP A 238 -12.64 4.44 -7.01
CA TRP A 238 -11.24 4.80 -6.80
C TRP A 238 -10.74 4.31 -5.43
N LYS A 239 -11.53 4.55 -4.38
CA LYS A 239 -11.20 4.09 -3.03
C LYS A 239 -11.08 2.56 -2.95
N PHE A 240 -12.00 1.84 -3.59
CA PHE A 240 -11.95 0.39 -3.64
C PHE A 240 -10.71 -0.14 -4.36
N LEU A 241 -10.31 0.50 -5.47
CA LEU A 241 -9.11 0.14 -6.22
C LEU A 241 -7.84 0.42 -5.42
N SER A 242 -7.72 1.60 -4.81
CA SER A 242 -6.53 1.95 -4.02
C SER A 242 -6.37 1.06 -2.79
N GLU A 243 -7.47 0.67 -2.14
CA GLU A 243 -7.44 -0.31 -1.04
C GLU A 243 -7.03 -1.71 -1.52
N LYS A 244 -7.48 -2.13 -2.70
CA LYS A 244 -7.10 -3.42 -3.28
C LYS A 244 -5.63 -3.44 -3.69
N GLU A 245 -5.13 -2.37 -4.32
CA GLU A 245 -3.72 -2.24 -4.70
C GLU A 245 -2.80 -2.23 -3.48
N LYS A 246 -3.16 -1.52 -2.40
CA LYS A 246 -2.43 -1.58 -1.12
C LYS A 246 -2.40 -2.98 -0.52
N LYS A 247 -3.52 -3.72 -0.60
CA LYS A 247 -3.56 -5.12 -0.12
C LYS A 247 -2.72 -6.05 -0.98
N GLN A 248 -2.71 -5.85 -2.31
CA GLN A 248 -1.88 -6.62 -3.24
C GLN A 248 -0.38 -6.37 -2.98
N SER A 249 0.03 -5.10 -2.85
CA SER A 249 1.42 -4.74 -2.54
C SER A 249 1.90 -5.36 -1.24
N ARG A 250 1.08 -5.34 -0.18
CA ARG A 250 1.42 -6.01 1.08
C ARG A 250 1.52 -7.52 0.93
N LEU A 251 0.67 -8.13 0.12
CA LEU A 251 0.74 -9.56 -0.14
C LEU A 251 2.06 -9.91 -0.86
N ASP A 252 2.46 -9.11 -1.84
CA ASP A 252 3.71 -9.31 -2.59
C ASP A 252 4.94 -9.18 -1.67
N GLU A 253 4.96 -8.20 -0.77
CA GLU A 253 6.01 -8.05 0.26
C GLU A 253 6.09 -9.29 1.17
N VAL A 254 4.94 -9.76 1.67
CA VAL A 254 4.86 -10.95 2.54
C VAL A 254 5.30 -12.21 1.79
N LEU A 255 4.98 -12.34 0.50
CA LEU A 255 5.43 -13.47 -0.31
C LEU A 255 6.95 -13.46 -0.51
N ILE A 256 7.55 -12.29 -0.72
CA ILE A 256 9.01 -12.13 -0.81
C ILE A 256 9.68 -12.48 0.51
N GLU A 257 9.16 -11.99 1.64
CA GLU A 257 9.68 -12.29 2.97
C GLU A 257 9.58 -13.79 3.29
N LYS A 258 8.42 -14.40 2.99
CA LYS A 258 8.23 -15.85 3.13
C LYS A 258 9.26 -16.63 2.31
N GLY A 259 9.51 -16.24 1.07
CA GLY A 259 10.52 -16.89 0.22
C GLY A 259 11.93 -16.82 0.82
N LYS A 260 12.32 -15.66 1.38
CA LYS A 260 13.61 -15.50 2.07
C LYS A 260 13.72 -16.38 3.32
N LEU A 261 12.66 -16.41 4.13
CA LEU A 261 12.61 -17.24 5.33
C LEU A 261 12.66 -18.74 4.99
N GLU A 262 12.00 -19.18 3.91
CA GLU A 262 12.07 -20.57 3.44
C GLU A 262 13.50 -20.93 2.98
N GLU A 263 14.18 -20.02 2.27
CA GLU A 263 15.58 -20.22 1.86
C GLU A 263 16.51 -20.31 3.08
N GLU A 264 16.38 -19.40 4.04
CA GLU A 264 17.18 -19.39 5.26
C GLU A 264 16.94 -20.65 6.11
N ASN A 265 15.68 -21.07 6.24
CA ASN A 265 15.33 -22.31 6.95
C ASN A 265 15.90 -23.55 6.25
N SER A 266 15.94 -23.56 4.91
CA SER A 266 16.59 -24.65 4.15
C SER A 266 18.10 -24.72 4.41
N LYS A 267 18.79 -23.56 4.44
CA LYS A 267 20.23 -23.47 4.77
C LYS A 267 20.50 -23.94 6.19
N LEU A 268 19.68 -23.53 7.16
CA LEU A 268 19.78 -23.96 8.54
C LEU A 268 19.58 -25.48 8.71
N LYS A 269 18.63 -26.08 7.97
CA LYS A 269 18.43 -27.54 7.98
C LYS A 269 19.66 -28.29 7.46
N ILE A 270 20.26 -27.83 6.36
CA ILE A 270 21.47 -28.43 5.79
C ILE A 270 22.66 -28.28 6.74
N ALA A 271 22.83 -27.11 7.36
CA ALA A 271 23.86 -26.88 8.35
C ALA A 271 23.68 -27.82 9.56
N ASN A 272 22.46 -27.95 10.07
CA ASN A 272 22.16 -28.87 11.18
C ASN A 272 22.44 -30.33 10.82
N SER A 273 22.07 -30.80 9.62
CA SER A 273 22.42 -32.17 9.21
C SER A 273 23.93 -32.38 9.13
N SER A 274 24.67 -31.40 8.60
CA SER A 274 26.14 -31.48 8.55
C SER A 274 26.76 -31.48 9.96
N HIS A 275 26.20 -30.70 10.91
CA HIS A 275 26.65 -30.71 12.29
C HIS A 275 26.37 -32.06 12.97
N LEU A 276 25.20 -32.66 12.73
CA LEU A 276 24.88 -33.99 13.24
C LEU A 276 25.84 -35.06 12.71
N ASP A 277 26.18 -35.01 11.42
CA ASP A 277 27.17 -35.92 10.83
C ASP A 277 28.57 -35.74 11.45
N THR A 278 28.95 -34.49 11.71
CA THR A 278 30.23 -34.17 12.37
C THR A 278 30.25 -34.68 13.80
N ILE A 279 29.18 -34.47 14.57
CA ILE A 279 29.04 -34.99 15.94
C ILE A 279 29.12 -36.52 15.90
N SER A 280 28.40 -37.18 15.00
CA SER A 280 28.44 -38.64 14.88
C SER A 280 29.85 -39.16 14.64
N ARG A 281 30.60 -38.54 13.72
CA ARG A 281 32.01 -38.90 13.45
C ARG A 281 32.89 -38.69 14.67
N LEU A 282 32.81 -37.52 15.31
CA LEU A 282 33.59 -37.22 16.51
C LEU A 282 33.29 -38.19 17.65
N THR A 283 32.03 -38.65 17.76
CA THR A 283 31.64 -39.63 18.78
C THR A 283 32.29 -40.99 18.49
N THR A 284 32.29 -41.44 17.24
CA THR A 284 33.00 -42.68 16.82
C THR A 284 34.52 -42.57 16.98
N ASP A 285 35.11 -41.42 16.63
CA ASP A 285 36.54 -41.18 16.81
C ASP A 285 36.92 -41.18 18.30
N LEU A 286 36.07 -40.62 19.18
CA LEU A 286 36.26 -40.72 20.62
C LEU A 286 36.18 -42.16 21.12
N GLU A 287 35.19 -42.93 20.69
CA GLU A 287 35.07 -44.35 21.05
C GLU A 287 36.33 -45.14 20.64
N THR A 288 36.76 -45.01 19.38
CA THR A 288 37.97 -45.70 18.87
C THR A 288 39.24 -45.26 19.59
N LEU A 289 39.40 -43.96 19.86
CA LEU A 289 40.52 -43.46 20.66
C LEU A 289 40.49 -44.08 22.05
N THR A 290 39.35 -44.05 22.75
CA THR A 290 39.23 -44.62 24.11
C THR A 290 39.51 -46.13 24.16
N GLU A 291 39.16 -46.88 23.12
CA GLU A 291 39.52 -48.29 23.00
C GLU A 291 41.02 -48.48 22.77
N THR A 292 41.64 -47.63 21.94
CA THR A 292 43.07 -47.68 21.65
C THR A 292 43.92 -47.24 22.84
N THR A 293 43.41 -46.37 23.72
CA THR A 293 44.06 -45.99 24.98
C THR A 293 43.83 -46.98 26.13
N LYS A 294 43.09 -48.09 25.95
CA LYS A 294 43.03 -49.15 26.97
C LYS A 294 44.37 -49.89 27.01
N ILE A 295 45.22 -49.50 27.97
CA ILE A 295 46.55 -50.06 28.15
C ILE A 295 46.43 -51.50 28.70
N ASN A 296 46.72 -52.49 27.86
CA ASN A 296 46.67 -53.90 28.25
C ASN A 296 48.05 -54.36 28.75
N LEU A 297 48.27 -54.30 30.06
CA LEU A 297 49.47 -54.83 30.71
C LEU A 297 49.45 -56.36 30.76
N SER A 298 50.59 -57.01 30.58
CA SER A 298 50.69 -58.47 30.76
C SER A 298 50.47 -58.85 32.23
N ASP A 299 50.08 -60.10 32.50
CA ASP A 299 49.83 -60.55 33.88
C ASP A 299 51.07 -60.39 34.77
N ARG A 300 52.27 -60.60 34.20
CA ARG A 300 53.53 -60.37 34.90
C ARG A 300 53.79 -58.89 35.19
N GLN A 301 53.43 -58.00 34.26
CA GLN A 301 53.53 -56.55 34.47
C GLN A 301 52.53 -56.05 35.50
N LYS A 302 51.30 -56.59 35.51
CA LYS A 302 50.28 -56.31 36.54
C LYS A 302 50.75 -56.74 37.93
N GLU A 303 51.37 -57.91 38.04
CA GLU A 303 51.94 -58.41 39.30
C GLU A 303 53.09 -57.51 39.79
N VAL A 304 54.04 -57.16 38.92
CA VAL A 304 55.14 -56.22 39.23
C VAL A 304 54.60 -54.86 39.68
N LEU A 305 53.55 -54.35 39.02
CA LEU A 305 52.93 -53.07 39.34
C LEU A 305 52.12 -53.13 40.65
N GLY A 306 51.43 -54.24 40.91
CA GLY A 306 50.72 -54.48 42.17
C GLY A 306 51.67 -54.57 43.37
N ASN A 307 52.75 -55.32 43.25
CA ASN A 307 53.79 -55.42 44.29
C ASN A 307 54.52 -54.07 44.50
N LEU A 308 54.73 -53.30 43.43
CA LEU A 308 55.22 -51.94 43.54
C LEU A 308 54.21 -51.01 44.24
N GLY A 309 52.92 -51.16 43.99
CA GLY A 309 51.87 -50.40 44.66
C GLY A 309 51.82 -50.63 46.18
N ILE A 310 52.05 -51.87 46.63
CA ILE A 310 52.07 -52.23 48.06
C ILE A 310 53.36 -51.76 48.75
N LEU A 311 54.52 -52.06 48.18
CA LEU A 311 55.82 -51.91 48.87
C LEU A 311 56.63 -50.69 48.39
N GLY A 312 56.21 -50.02 47.32
CA GLY A 312 57.01 -49.00 46.64
C GLY A 312 57.28 -47.74 47.46
N ASN A 313 56.47 -47.45 48.47
CA ASN A 313 56.70 -46.31 49.37
C ASN A 313 57.76 -46.62 50.44
N GLU A 314 57.94 -47.89 50.78
CA GLU A 314 58.80 -48.33 51.90
C GLU A 314 60.09 -48.99 51.43
N LYS A 315 60.03 -49.68 50.29
CA LYS A 315 61.13 -50.49 49.75
C LYS A 315 61.64 -49.96 48.42
N SER A 316 62.93 -50.13 48.21
CA SER A 316 63.63 -49.89 46.95
C SER A 316 63.26 -50.95 45.90
N TYR A 317 63.48 -50.65 44.61
CA TYR A 317 63.22 -51.64 43.54
C TYR A 317 64.05 -52.93 43.70
N THR A 318 65.23 -52.83 44.29
CA THR A 318 66.10 -53.96 44.60
C THR A 318 65.47 -54.88 45.64
N GLU A 319 64.93 -54.33 46.73
CA GLU A 319 64.29 -55.10 47.80
C GLU A 319 62.98 -55.74 47.35
N ILE A 320 62.22 -55.07 46.47
CA ILE A 320 61.00 -55.62 45.89
C ILE A 320 61.34 -56.73 44.89
N ALA A 321 62.37 -56.56 44.05
CA ALA A 321 62.82 -57.59 43.12
C ALA A 321 63.24 -58.88 43.86
N GLU A 322 63.98 -58.72 44.95
CA GLU A 322 64.42 -59.83 45.79
C GLU A 322 63.23 -60.55 46.46
N ALA A 323 62.27 -59.79 47.01
CA ALA A 323 61.05 -60.35 47.59
C ALA A 323 60.17 -61.08 46.54
N MET A 324 60.20 -60.63 45.27
CA MET A 324 59.53 -61.29 44.15
C MET A 324 60.30 -62.48 43.57
N HIS A 325 61.48 -62.82 44.12
CA HIS A 325 62.39 -63.83 43.59
C HIS A 325 62.76 -63.62 42.10
N ILE A 326 62.94 -62.37 41.69
CA ILE A 326 63.44 -62.03 40.35
C ILE A 326 64.73 -61.22 40.41
N SER A 327 65.49 -61.24 39.31
CA SER A 327 66.66 -60.37 39.19
C SER A 327 66.25 -58.90 39.19
N VAL A 328 67.10 -58.06 39.77
CA VAL A 328 66.93 -56.61 39.79
C VAL A 328 66.78 -56.05 38.36
N ASP A 329 67.57 -56.55 37.42
CA ASP A 329 67.48 -56.17 36.01
C ASP A 329 66.16 -56.60 35.37
N GLY A 330 65.64 -57.77 35.73
CA GLY A 330 64.33 -58.26 35.28
C GLY A 330 63.19 -57.37 35.79
N PHE A 331 63.23 -56.99 37.07
CA PHE A 331 62.28 -56.05 37.66
C PHE A 331 62.36 -54.68 36.98
N GLN A 332 63.56 -54.13 36.79
CA GLN A 332 63.75 -52.84 36.11
C GLN A 332 63.29 -52.86 34.66
N THR A 333 63.48 -53.98 33.94
CA THR A 333 63.01 -54.15 32.56
C THR A 333 61.49 -54.09 32.50
N HIS A 334 60.78 -54.77 33.41
CA HIS A 334 59.33 -54.68 33.49
C HIS A 334 58.86 -53.27 33.86
N ILE A 335 59.51 -52.61 34.82
CA ILE A 335 59.21 -51.21 35.17
C ILE A 335 59.41 -50.28 33.96
N HIS A 336 60.46 -50.46 33.17
CA HIS A 336 60.70 -49.66 31.97
C HIS A 336 59.61 -49.89 30.91
N GLN A 337 59.22 -51.15 30.68
CA GLN A 337 58.14 -51.48 29.74
C GLN A 337 56.78 -50.92 30.19
N ILE A 338 56.47 -50.99 31.49
CA ILE A 338 55.25 -50.42 32.06
C ILE A 338 55.27 -48.90 31.93
N LYS A 339 56.38 -48.24 32.27
CA LYS A 339 56.52 -46.78 32.08
C LYS A 339 56.31 -46.37 30.62
N LYS A 340 56.85 -47.14 29.68
CA LYS A 340 56.66 -46.90 28.25
C LYS A 340 55.19 -47.07 27.84
N ALA A 341 54.52 -48.12 28.32
CA ALA A 341 53.10 -48.37 28.05
C ALA A 341 52.18 -47.31 28.67
N LEU A 342 52.53 -46.79 29.86
CA LEU A 342 51.80 -45.75 30.58
C LEU A 342 52.24 -44.32 30.23
N HIS A 343 53.16 -44.16 29.27
CA HIS A 343 53.76 -42.87 28.89
C HIS A 343 54.35 -42.05 30.08
N ILE A 344 54.85 -42.74 31.11
CA ILE A 344 55.44 -42.14 32.30
C ILE A 344 56.94 -41.85 32.05
N SER A 345 57.37 -40.60 32.29
CA SER A 345 58.77 -40.16 32.12
C SER A 345 59.22 -39.22 33.24
N GLY A 346 60.54 -39.16 33.50
CA GLY A 346 61.12 -38.28 34.53
C GLY A 346 61.40 -38.91 35.90
N SER A 347 61.98 -38.10 36.80
CA SER A 347 62.46 -38.51 38.13
C SER A 347 61.34 -38.91 39.10
N ALA A 348 60.12 -38.41 38.91
CA ALA A 348 58.93 -38.76 39.69
C ALA A 348 58.26 -40.08 39.27
N GLY A 349 58.84 -40.80 38.30
CA GLY A 349 58.19 -41.96 37.68
C GLY A 349 57.96 -43.17 38.59
N LYS A 350 58.54 -43.24 39.81
CA LYS A 350 58.21 -44.28 40.80
C LYS A 350 56.84 -44.03 41.43
N ASN A 351 56.62 -42.79 41.89
CA ASN A 351 55.39 -42.41 42.58
C ASN A 351 54.17 -42.45 41.64
N GLN A 352 54.35 -42.07 40.38
CA GLN A 352 53.30 -42.15 39.35
C GLN A 352 52.87 -43.59 39.06
N LEU A 353 53.79 -44.55 39.11
CA LEU A 353 53.46 -45.99 38.96
C LEU A 353 52.69 -46.51 40.17
N ILE A 354 53.08 -46.10 41.37
CA ILE A 354 52.38 -46.46 42.62
C ILE A 354 50.96 -45.91 42.60
N GLN A 355 50.79 -44.64 42.25
CA GLN A 355 49.47 -44.01 42.13
C GLN A 355 48.60 -44.71 41.08
N TYR A 356 49.15 -44.99 39.90
CA TYR A 356 48.43 -45.73 38.86
C TYR A 356 47.99 -47.12 39.33
N ALA A 357 48.84 -47.82 40.10
CA ALA A 357 48.52 -49.13 40.66
C ALA A 357 47.35 -49.09 41.66
N LEU A 358 47.27 -48.04 42.47
CA LEU A 358 46.20 -47.80 43.44
C LEU A 358 44.88 -47.43 42.75
N GLU A 359 44.93 -46.53 41.76
CA GLU A 359 43.75 -46.01 41.08
C GLU A 359 43.10 -47.04 40.13
N ASN A 360 43.88 -47.99 39.59
CA ASN A 360 43.41 -48.99 38.63
C ASN A 360 43.27 -50.41 39.23
N ASP A 361 43.16 -50.52 40.55
CA ASP A 361 42.94 -51.79 41.28
C ASP A 361 43.97 -52.88 40.94
N MET A 362 45.23 -52.49 40.73
CA MET A 362 46.31 -53.42 40.38
C MET A 362 46.82 -54.20 41.60
N LEU A 363 46.47 -53.77 42.82
CA LEU A 363 46.83 -54.43 44.08
C LEU A 363 46.33 -55.87 44.18
N ARG A 364 45.22 -56.20 43.51
CA ARG A 364 44.68 -57.58 43.48
C ARG A 364 45.61 -58.59 42.81
N TYR A 365 46.55 -58.12 42.00
CA TYR A 365 47.56 -58.94 41.34
C TYR A 365 48.86 -59.02 42.15
N ALA A 366 48.94 -58.34 43.30
CA ALA A 366 50.12 -58.38 44.15
C ALA A 366 50.25 -59.76 44.82
N THR A 367 51.44 -60.32 44.73
CA THR A 367 51.81 -61.60 45.35
C THR A 367 52.51 -61.42 46.70
N LEU A 368 52.94 -60.20 47.01
CA LEU A 368 53.58 -59.83 48.27
C LEU A 368 52.59 -59.11 49.19
N LYS A 369 52.67 -59.35 50.50
CA LYS A 369 51.86 -58.65 51.51
C LYS A 369 52.69 -57.54 52.16
N ALA A 370 52.04 -56.41 52.45
CA ALA A 370 52.59 -55.45 53.41
C ALA A 370 52.63 -56.11 54.79
N ASN A 371 53.74 -55.96 55.50
CA ASN A 371 53.89 -56.42 56.88
C ASN A 371 53.57 -55.29 57.85
#